data_AF-A0AA39T8K0-F1
#
_entry.id   AF-A0AA39T8K0-F1
#
_cell.length_a   1.000
_cell.length_b   1.000
_cell.length_c   1.000
_cell.angle_alpha   90.00
_cell.angle_beta   90.00
_cell.angle_gamma   90.00
#
_symmetry.space_group_name_H-M   'P 1'
#
loop_
_entity.id
_entity.type
_entity.pdbx_description
1 polymer ?
#
loop_
_entity_poly.entity_id
_entity_poly.type
_entity_poly.pdbx_seq_one_letter_code
_entity_poly.pdbx_strand_id
1 'polypeptide(L)'
;MAADIRGKEWELHYYTRPRGRKCPVFTTGWRQFVEAKRLQVGDELIFSGHQVAAADHGEPEMQYMIQVKRPGPVTFNGEPVTLDVEYLA
;
A
#
# COMPACT_ATOMS: atom_id res chain seq x y z
N MET A 1 -2.94 -7.23 -8.26
CA MET A 1 -2.73 -7.24 -6.79
C MET A 1 -1.57 -6.32 -6.46
N ALA A 2 -1.41 -5.88 -5.21
CA ALA A 2 -0.23 -5.11 -4.80
C ALA A 2 0.56 -5.89 -3.74
N ALA A 3 1.87 -6.02 -3.91
CA ALA A 3 2.74 -6.70 -2.97
C ALA A 3 3.21 -5.73 -1.87
N ASP A 4 3.27 -6.19 -0.63
CA ASP A 4 3.97 -5.44 0.41
C ASP A 4 5.49 -5.70 0.40
N ILE A 5 6.23 -5.04 1.31
CA ILE A 5 7.69 -5.19 1.38
C ILE A 5 8.16 -6.61 1.76
N ARG A 6 7.25 -7.48 2.22
CA ARG A 6 7.52 -8.89 2.52
C ARG A 6 7.08 -9.81 1.38
N GLY A 7 6.66 -9.25 0.25
CA GLY A 7 6.19 -9.98 -0.91
C GLY A 7 4.78 -10.56 -0.76
N LYS A 8 4.06 -10.26 0.33
CA LYS A 8 2.67 -10.73 0.47
C LYS A 8 1.77 -9.87 -0.40
N GLU A 9 1.00 -10.55 -1.24
CA GLU A 9 0.06 -9.91 -2.14
C GLU A 9 -1.26 -9.57 -1.46
N TRP A 10 -1.76 -8.37 -1.76
CA TRP A 10 -3.02 -7.85 -1.28
C TRP A 10 -3.95 -7.58 -2.46
N GLU A 11 -5.12 -8.23 -2.41
CA GLU A 11 -6.21 -7.96 -3.34
C GLU A 11 -7.10 -6.87 -2.76
N LEU A 12 -7.05 -5.68 -3.36
CA LEU A 12 -7.88 -4.54 -2.97
C LEU A 12 -8.76 -4.14 -4.14
N HIS A 13 -10.08 -4.20 -3.95
CA HIS A 13 -11.01 -3.83 -5.00
C HIS A 13 -11.23 -2.32 -5.04
N TYR A 14 -10.68 -1.68 -6.07
CA TYR A 14 -10.87 -0.26 -6.37
C TYR A 14 -12.22 -0.01 -7.03
N TYR A 15 -13.08 0.75 -6.37
CA TYR A 15 -14.42 1.05 -6.84
C TYR A 15 -14.65 2.57 -6.85
N THR A 16 -15.13 3.07 -7.99
CA THR A 16 -15.63 4.44 -8.11
C THR A 16 -17.14 4.41 -8.29
N ARG A 17 -17.87 5.11 -7.41
CA ARG A 17 -19.33 5.16 -7.49
C ARG A 17 -19.78 5.72 -8.85
N PRO A 18 -20.71 5.07 -9.56
CA PRO A 18 -21.16 5.51 -10.87
C PRO A 18 -22.05 6.76 -10.82
N ARG A 19 -22.63 7.06 -9.65
CA ARG A 19 -23.50 8.23 -9.42
C ARG A 19 -23.14 8.92 -8.11
N GLY A 20 -23.37 10.23 -8.04
CA GLY A 20 -23.03 11.07 -6.89
C GLY A 20 -21.57 11.53 -6.90
N ARG A 21 -21.02 11.84 -5.71
CA ARG A 21 -19.64 12.30 -5.59
C ARG A 21 -18.68 11.20 -6.04
N LYS A 22 -17.81 11.53 -7.00
CA LYS A 22 -16.72 10.67 -7.46
C LYS A 22 -15.65 10.57 -6.36
N CYS A 23 -15.88 9.66 -5.41
CA CYS A 23 -14.94 9.29 -4.37
C CYS A 23 -14.51 7.85 -4.62
N PRO A 24 -13.32 7.62 -5.21
CA PRO A 24 -12.79 6.27 -5.32
C PRO A 24 -12.54 5.70 -3.92
N VAL A 25 -12.87 4.42 -3.74
CA VAL A 25 -12.70 3.71 -2.48
C VAL A 25 -12.15 2.31 -2.72
N PHE A 26 -11.38 1.81 -1.76
CA PHE A 26 -11.10 0.38 -1.66
C PHE A 26 -12.22 -0.31 -0.88
N THR A 27 -12.72 -1.41 -1.42
CA THR A 27 -13.86 -2.15 -0.86
C THR A 27 -13.41 -3.53 -0.36
N THR A 28 -13.59 -4.57 -1.17
CA THR A 28 -13.13 -5.93 -0.88
C THR A 28 -11.63 -5.94 -0.57
N GLY A 29 -11.25 -6.66 0.49
CA GLY A 29 -9.87 -6.80 0.96
C GLY A 29 -9.35 -5.67 1.85
N TRP A 30 -9.99 -4.50 1.83
CA TRP A 30 -9.53 -3.34 2.60
C TRP A 30 -9.53 -3.58 4.11
N ARG A 31 -10.62 -4.13 4.65
CA ARG A 31 -10.74 -4.41 6.08
C ARG A 31 -9.69 -5.42 6.55
N GLN A 32 -9.48 -6.49 5.79
CA GLN A 32 -8.50 -7.52 6.09
C GLN A 32 -7.06 -6.95 6.08
N PHE A 33 -6.78 -6.05 5.14
CA PHE A 33 -5.51 -5.33 5.10
C PHE A 33 -5.31 -4.45 6.34
N VAL A 34 -6.31 -3.64 6.69
CA VAL A 34 -6.30 -2.76 7.87
C VAL A 34 -6.01 -3.54 9.15
N GLU A 35 -6.73 -4.65 9.36
CA GLU A 35 -6.58 -5.49 10.55
C GLU A 35 -5.21 -6.17 10.60
N ALA A 36 -4.73 -6.72 9.47
CA ALA A 36 -3.45 -7.42 9.42
C ALA A 36 -2.24 -6.48 9.60
N LYS A 37 -2.30 -5.27 9.03
CA LYS A 37 -1.24 -4.25 9.15
C LYS A 37 -1.37 -3.39 10.40
N ARG A 38 -2.44 -3.58 11.19
CA ARG A 38 -2.78 -2.79 12.39
C ARG A 38 -2.75 -1.29 12.10
N LEU A 39 -3.42 -0.89 11.02
CA LEU A 39 -3.46 0.51 10.61
C LEU A 39 -4.13 1.38 11.68
N GLN A 40 -3.60 2.59 11.83
CA GLN A 40 -4.08 3.60 12.75
C GLN A 40 -4.35 4.90 11.99
N VAL A 41 -5.20 5.75 12.56
CA VAL A 41 -5.38 7.11 12.04
C VAL A 41 -4.04 7.84 12.17
N GLY A 42 -3.59 8.43 11.05
CA GLY A 42 -2.28 9.08 10.96
C GLY A 42 -1.22 8.25 10.24
N ASP A 43 -1.47 6.97 9.98
CA ASP A 43 -0.59 6.18 9.10
C ASP A 43 -0.70 6.67 7.65
N GLU A 44 0.43 6.65 6.96
CA GLU A 44 0.52 6.96 5.54
C GLU A 44 0.50 5.68 4.71
N LEU A 45 -0.45 5.59 3.77
CA LEU A 45 -0.54 4.47 2.85
C LEU A 45 0.01 4.88 1.48
N ILE A 46 1.06 4.20 1.03
CA ILE A 46 1.75 4.49 -0.23
C ILE A 46 1.49 3.36 -1.20
N PHE A 47 0.91 3.68 -2.35
CA PHE A 47 0.83 2.80 -3.50
C PHE A 47 1.83 3.26 -4.56
N SER A 48 2.59 2.33 -5.10
CA SER A 48 3.47 2.59 -6.23
C SER A 48 3.34 1.48 -7.27
N GLY A 49 3.72 1.80 -8.50
CA GLY A 49 3.73 0.84 -9.60
C GLY A 49 4.98 1.04 -10.43
N HIS A 50 5.53 -0.05 -10.96
CA HIS A 50 6.64 0.00 -11.89
C HIS A 50 6.43 -1.00 -13.02
N GLN A 51 6.90 -0.64 -14.21
CA GLN A 51 6.90 -1.54 -15.35
C GLN A 51 8.07 -2.51 -15.22
N VAL A 52 7.78 -3.78 -15.42
CA VAL A 52 8.77 -4.86 -15.47
C VAL A 52 8.77 -5.41 -16.88
N ALA A 53 9.96 -5.60 -17.44
CA ALA A 53 10.10 -6.20 -18.76
C ALA A 53 9.46 -7.60 -18.75
N ALA A 54 8.64 -7.90 -19.75
CA ALA A 54 8.15 -9.25 -19.95
C ALA A 54 9.35 -10.21 -20.15
N ALA A 55 9.24 -11.43 -19.61
CA ALA A 55 10.29 -12.44 -19.75
C ALA A 55 10.59 -12.78 -21.22
N ASP A 56 9.59 -12.70 -22.11
CA ASP A 56 9.69 -13.06 -23.53
C ASP A 56 8.88 -12.10 -24.41
N HIS A 57 9.53 -11.20 -25.17
CA HIS A 57 8.98 -10.33 -26.25
C HIS A 57 7.57 -9.72 -26.06
N GLY A 58 7.07 -9.69 -24.83
CA GLY A 58 5.72 -9.33 -24.48
C GLY A 58 5.61 -7.89 -24.02
N GLU A 59 4.37 -7.44 -23.84
CA GLU A 59 4.09 -6.13 -23.28
C GLU A 59 4.62 -6.04 -21.84
N PRO A 60 5.20 -4.89 -21.43
CA PRO A 60 5.67 -4.69 -20.07
C PRO A 60 4.54 -4.93 -19.06
N GLU A 61 4.82 -5.71 -18.03
CA GLU A 61 3.88 -5.98 -16.96
C GLU A 61 3.97 -4.90 -15.88
N MET A 62 2.82 -4.46 -15.35
CA MET A 62 2.79 -3.54 -14.21
C MET A 62 2.80 -4.31 -12.89
N GLN A 63 3.83 -4.08 -12.08
CA GLN A 63 3.89 -4.58 -10.72
C GLN A 63 3.56 -3.46 -9.73
N TYR A 64 2.59 -3.72 -8.86
CA TYR A 64 2.14 -2.77 -7.85
C TYR A 64 2.69 -3.13 -6.47
N MET A 65 3.04 -2.10 -5.71
CA MET A 65 3.52 -2.20 -4.34
C MET A 65 2.62 -1.41 -3.40
N ILE A 66 2.48 -1.89 -2.17
CA ILE A 66 1.74 -1.22 -1.09
C ILE A 66 2.61 -1.15 0.17
N GLN A 67 2.76 0.03 0.72
CA GLN A 67 3.56 0.28 1.93
C GLN A 67 2.75 1.11 2.91
N VAL A 68 2.97 0.86 4.19
CA VAL A 68 2.35 1.63 5.26
C VAL A 68 3.46 2.23 6.08
N LYS A 69 3.46 3.54 6.20
CA LYS A 69 4.48 4.30 6.90
C LYS A 69 3.90 4.89 8.16
N ARG A 70 4.64 4.77 9.27
CA ARG A 70 4.28 5.33 10.58
C ARG A 70 5.51 6.01 11.20
N PRO A 71 5.36 7.19 11.83
CA PRO A 71 6.40 7.78 12.65
C PRO A 71 6.86 6.79 13.73
N GLY A 72 8.14 6.43 13.67
CA GLY A 72 8.75 5.53 14.62
C GLY A 72 9.13 6.23 15.93
N PRO A 73 9.55 5.46 16.95
CA PRO A 73 10.02 6.01 18.22
C PRO A 73 11.41 6.66 18.12
N VAL A 74 12.12 6.46 17.01
CA VAL A 74 13.47 6.99 16.78
C VAL A 74 13.37 8.34 16.09
N THR A 75 14.17 9.30 16.52
CA THR A 75 14.29 10.61 15.87
C THR A 75 15.64 10.77 15.17
N PHE A 76 15.65 11.54 14.08
CA PHE A 76 16.85 11.99 13.38
C PHE A 76 16.75 13.50 13.19
N ASN A 77 17.76 14.24 13.68
CA ASN A 77 17.76 15.71 13.70
C ASN A 77 16.52 16.33 14.40
N GLY A 78 15.98 15.65 15.41
CA GLY A 78 14.79 16.11 16.16
C GLY A 78 13.44 15.73 15.53
N GLU A 79 13.43 15.19 14.30
CA GLU A 79 12.22 14.73 13.62
C GLU A 79 12.05 13.22 13.75
N PRO A 80 10.83 12.70 14.00
CA PRO A 80 10.58 11.26 14.00
C PRO A 80 10.92 10.61 12.65
N VAL A 81 11.64 9.49 12.69
CA VAL A 81 11.94 8.70 11.50
C VAL A 81 10.72 7.89 11.12
N THR A 82 10.22 8.08 9.90
CA THR A 82 9.11 7.29 9.40
C THR A 82 9.57 5.90 8.97
N LEU A 83 8.97 4.85 9.52
CA LEU A 83 9.30 3.46 9.26
C LEU A 83 8.13 2.72 8.61
N ASP A 84 8.41 1.64 7.89
CA ASP A 84 7.35 0.73 7.46
C ASP A 84 6.75 0.04 8.69
N VAL A 85 5.42 -0.11 8.75
CA VAL A 85 4.76 -0.77 9.89
C VAL A 85 5.20 -2.22 10.06
N GLU A 86 5.67 -2.87 8.99
CA GLU A 86 6.26 -4.20 9.05
C GLU A 86 7.55 -4.26 9.88
N TYR A 87 8.25 -3.13 10.08
CA TYR A 87 9.42 -3.03 10.97
C TYR A 87 9.05 -2.62 12.40
N LEU A 88 7.77 -2.31 12.65
CA LEU A 88 7.25 -1.93 13.96
C LEU A 88 6.44 -3.05 14.63
N ALA A 89 6.28 -4.19 13.94
CA ALA A 89 5.41 -5.30 14.31
C ALA A 89 6.08 -6.34 15.22
#